data_AF-A0A419KE60-F1
#
_entry.id   AF-A0A419KE60-F1
#
_cell.length_a   1.000
_cell.length_b   1.000
_cell.length_c   1.000
_cell.angle_alpha   90.00
_cell.angle_beta   90.00
_cell.angle_gamma   90.00
#
_symmetry.space_group_name_H-M   'P 1'
#
loop_
_entity.id
_entity.type
_entity.pdbx_description
1 polymer ?
#
loop_
_entity_poly.entity_id
_entity_poly.type
_entity_poly.pdbx_seq_one_letter_code
_entity_poly.pdbx_strand_id
1 'polypeptide(L)' 'MVEKNLEGFQQVLKCKKIVTYVAGKTRYINIDCSFASQTPVKEAHRIASRIERSIKKQLSETVVTVNMEPQ' A
#
# COMPACT_ATOMS: atom_id res chain seq x y z
N MET A 1 10.64 2.80 -5.44
CA MET A 1 9.92 1.71 -6.15
C MET A 1 8.54 1.46 -5.54
N VAL A 2 8.44 1.22 -4.22
CA VAL A 2 7.15 1.08 -3.53
C VAL A 2 6.30 2.34 -3.69
N GLU A 3 6.86 3.52 -3.44
CA GLU A 3 6.18 4.82 -3.57
C GLU A 3 5.59 5.09 -4.96
N LYS A 4 6.25 4.62 -6.03
CA LYS A 4 5.75 4.77 -7.41
C LYS A 4 4.38 4.11 -7.61
N ASN A 5 4.06 3.08 -6.82
CA ASN A 5 2.76 2.42 -6.88
C ASN A 5 1.64 3.25 -6.25
N LEU A 6 1.97 4.38 -5.60
CA LEU A 6 1.03 5.29 -4.92
C LEU A 6 0.73 6.55 -5.74
N GLU A 7 1.57 6.91 -6.71
CA GLU A 7 1.50 8.18 -7.47
C GLU A 7 0.12 8.38 -8.15
N GLY A 8 -0.53 7.31 -8.61
CA GLY A 8 -1.86 7.39 -9.24
C GLY A 8 -3.04 7.62 -8.28
N PHE A 9 -2.79 7.70 -6.97
CA PHE A 9 -3.85 7.78 -5.95
C PHE A 9 -3.71 8.98 -5.00
N GLN A 10 -2.76 9.89 -5.24
CA GLN A 10 -2.42 10.99 -4.33
C GLN A 10 -3.58 11.94 -4.00
N GLN A 11 -4.63 12.00 -4.84
CA GLN A 11 -5.82 12.82 -4.60
C GLN A 11 -6.72 12.27 -3.47
N VAL A 12 -6.66 10.96 -3.21
CA VAL A 12 -7.55 10.27 -2.26
C VAL A 12 -6.79 9.49 -1.19
N LEU A 13 -5.48 9.30 -1.37
CA LEU A 13 -4.60 8.51 -0.53
C LEU A 13 -3.36 9.32 -0.14
N LYS A 14 -3.07 9.36 1.15
CA LYS A 14 -1.82 9.90 1.71
C LYS A 14 -1.01 8.77 2.34
N CYS A 15 0.23 8.61 1.89
CA CYS A 15 1.16 7.68 2.53
C CYS A 15 1.72 8.32 3.82
N LYS A 16 1.55 7.64 4.95
CA LYS A 16 2.09 8.07 6.25
C LYS A 16 3.47 7.45 6.49
N LYS A 17 3.60 6.15 6.21
CA LYS A 17 4.80 5.38 6.54
C LYS A 17 4.95 4.20 5.60
N ILE A 18 6.19 3.91 5.23
CA ILE A 18 6.57 2.65 4.58
C ILE A 18 7.66 2.01 5.44
N VAL A 19 7.41 0.79 5.89
CA VAL A 19 8.40 -0.02 6.60
C VAL A 19 8.73 -1.22 5.73
N THR A 20 10.02 -1.40 5.44
CA THR A 20 10.51 -2.56 4.72
C THR A 20 11.56 -3.26 5.55
N TYR A 21 11.43 -4.57 5.71
CA TYR A 21 12.43 -5.41 6.37
C TYR A 21 12.48 -6.80 5.72
N VAL A 22 13.51 -7.57 6.03
CA VAL A 22 13.68 -8.94 5.53
C VAL A 22 13.72 -9.87 6.74
N ALA A 23 12.97 -10.96 6.67
CA ALA A 23 13.07 -12.06 7.64
C ALA A 23 13.26 -13.37 6.87
N GLY A 24 14.42 -14.01 7.06
CA GLY A 24 14.84 -15.14 6.25
C GLY A 24 14.99 -14.73 4.77
N LYS A 25 14.28 -15.43 3.88
CA LYS A 25 14.25 -15.13 2.44
C LYS A 25 13.12 -14.18 2.04
N THR A 26 12.20 -13.88 2.97
CA THR A 26 10.99 -13.11 2.67
C THR A 26 11.20 -11.64 2.97
N ARG A 27 10.87 -10.79 2.00
CA ARG A 27 10.79 -9.34 2.20
C ARG A 27 9.39 -8.96 2.65
N TYR A 28 9.30 -8.14 3.68
CA TYR A 28 8.05 -7.60 4.20
C TYR A 28 7.99 -6.11 3.91
N ILE A 29 6.87 -5.67 3.34
CA ILE A 29 6.60 -4.27 3.00
C ILE A 29 5.26 -3.90 3.63
N ASN A 30 5.31 -3.11 4.70
CA ASN A 30 4.15 -2.56 5.37
C ASN A 30 3.98 -1.10 4.96
N ILE A 31 2.79 -0.75 4.49
CA ILE A 31 2.46 0.59 4.00
C ILE A 31 1.29 1.10 4.81
N ASP A 32 1.48 2.18 5.55
CA ASP A 32 0.41 2.85 6.28
C ASP A 32 -0.09 4.03 5.44
N CYS A 33 -1.36 3.98 5.06
CA CYS A 33 -2.04 4.97 4.25
C CYS A 33 -3.28 5.51 4.97
N SER A 34 -3.54 6.81 4.83
CA SER A 34 -4.86 7.38 5.12
C SER A 34 -5.63 7.72 3.86
N PHE A 35 -6.94 7.48 3.90
CA PHE A 35 -7.86 7.86 2.84
C PHE A 35 -8.70 9.06 3.25
N ALA A 36 -9.04 9.93 2.30
CA ALA A 36 -9.96 11.03 2.55
C ALA A 36 -11.27 10.48 3.13
N SER A 37 -11.82 11.14 4.15
CA SER A 37 -12.96 10.62 4.94
C SER A 37 -14.23 10.43 4.09
N GLN A 38 -14.35 11.14 2.97
CA GLN A 38 -15.42 10.94 1.97
C GLN A 38 -15.21 9.74 1.02
N THR A 39 -14.06 9.05 1.08
CA THR A 39 -13.77 7.90 0.22
C THR A 39 -14.58 6.69 0.69
N PRO A 40 -15.41 6.08 -0.17
CA PRO A 40 -16.13 4.87 0.20
C PRO A 40 -15.15 3.75 0.58
N VAL A 41 -15.42 3.05 1.68
CA VAL A 41 -14.60 1.93 2.19
C VAL A 41 -14.30 0.90 1.08
N LYS A 42 -15.27 0.62 0.21
CA LYS A 42 -15.09 -0.26 -0.95
C LYS A 42 -14.05 0.23 -1.95
N GLU A 43 -14.02 1.54 -2.23
CA GLU A 43 -13.01 2.13 -3.12
C GLU A 43 -11.63 2.18 -2.45
N ALA A 44 -11.56 2.50 -1.15
CA ALA A 44 -10.33 2.44 -0.38
C ALA A 44 -9.71 1.03 -0.44
N HIS A 45 -10.51 -0.01 -0.15
CA HIS A 45 -10.08 -1.40 -0.30
C HIS A 45 -9.62 -1.73 -1.72
N ARG A 46 -10.36 -1.27 -2.75
CA ARG A 46 -10.00 -1.52 -4.15
C ARG A 46 -8.63 -0.94 -4.51
N ILE A 47 -8.35 0.28 -4.04
CA ILE A 47 -7.06 0.96 -4.23
C ILE A 47 -5.95 0.23 -3.48
N ALA A 48 -6.15 -0.08 -2.19
CA ALA A 48 -5.17 -0.81 -1.38
C ALA A 48 -4.80 -2.16 -2.01
N SER A 49 -5.81 -2.96 -2.40
CA SER A 49 -5.56 -4.24 -3.07
C SER A 49 -4.86 -4.08 -4.42
N ARG A 50 -5.08 -2.98 -5.15
CA ARG A 50 -4.37 -2.69 -6.40
C ARG A 50 -2.89 -2.40 -6.13
N ILE A 51 -2.58 -1.61 -5.10
CA ILE A 51 -1.22 -1.30 -4.66
C ILE A 51 -0.48 -2.59 -4.27
N GLU A 52 -1.09 -3.41 -3.40
CA GLU A 52 -0.50 -4.68 -2.96
C GLU A 52 -0.17 -5.61 -4.13
N ARG A 53 -1.13 -5.80 -5.05
CA ARG A 53 -0.92 -6.64 -6.23
C ARG A 53 0.15 -6.10 -7.16
N SER A 54 0.22 -4.78 -7.35
CA SER A 54 1.22 -4.17 -8.22
C SER A 54 2.64 -4.39 -7.68
N ILE A 55 2.83 -4.22 -6.37
CA ILE A 55 4.13 -4.44 -5.72
C ILE A 55 4.50 -5.93 -5.74
N LYS A 56 3.56 -6.83 -5.41
CA LYS A 56 3.77 -8.29 -5.45
C LYS A 56 4.16 -8.81 -6.85
N LYS A 57 3.69 -8.16 -7.92
CA LYS A 57 4.09 -8.53 -9.29
C LYS A 57 5.51 -8.12 -9.65
N GLN A 58 6.03 -7.07 -9.02
CA GLN A 58 7.37 -6.53 -9.29
C GLN A 58 8.45 -7.19 -8.43
N LEU A 59 8.06 -7.82 -7.31
CA LEU A 59 8.96 -8.38 -6.32
C LEU A 59 8.59 -9.83 -5.99
N SER A 60 9.48 -10.76 -6.32
CA SER A 60 9.40 -12.13 -5.84
C SER A 60 9.60 -12.21 -4.32
N GLU A 61 9.12 -13.30 -3.71
CA GLU A 61 9.34 -13.62 -2.28
C GLU A 61 8.98 -12.47 -1.33
N THR A 62 7.93 -11.71 -1.65
CA THR A 62 7.55 -10.51 -0.92
C THR A 62 6.13 -10.60 -0.36
N VAL A 63 5.99 -10.27 0.92
CA VAL A 63 4.72 -10.02 1.59
C VAL A 63 4.49 -8.51 1.64
N VAL A 64 3.34 -8.08 1.14
CA VAL A 64 2.93 -6.67 1.13
C VAL A 64 1.63 -6.57 1.88
N THR A 65 1.58 -5.62 2.82
CA THR A 65 0.40 -5.28 3.61
C THR A 65 0.17 -3.77 3.52
N VAL A 66 -1.03 -3.37 3.10
CA VAL A 66 -1.45 -1.97 3.09
C VAL A 66 -2.48 -1.74 4.19
N ASN A 67 -2.08 -1.03 5.24
CA ASN A 67 -2.97 -0.58 6.31
C ASN A 67 -3.69 0.68 5.85
N MET A 68 -5.01 0.72 6.09
CA MET A 68 -5.87 1.82 5.70
C MET A 68 -6.51 2.45 6.93
N GLU A 69 -6.31 3.75 7.09
CA GLU A 69 -6.93 4.53 8.15
C GLU A 69 -7.77 5.66 7.53
N PRO A 70 -8.83 6.13 8.18
CA PRO A 70 -9.44 7.40 7.80
C PRO A 70 -8.49 8.57 8.08
N GLN A 71 -8.57 9.60 7.23
CA GLN A 71 -7.96 10.91 7.48
C GLN A 71 -8.87 11.79 8.34
#